data_AF-A0A9W9MDQ3-F1
#
_entry.id   AF-A0A9W9MDQ3-F1
#
_cell.length_a   1.000
_cell.length_b   1.000
_cell.length_c   1.000
_cell.angle_alpha   90.00
_cell.angle_beta   90.00
_cell.angle_gamma   90.00
#
_symmetry.space_group_name_H-M   'P 1'
#
loop_
_entity.id
_entity.type
_entity.pdbx_description
1 polymer ?
#
loop_
_entity_poly.entity_id
_entity_poly.type
_entity_poly.pdbx_seq_one_letter_code
_entity_poly.pdbx_strand_id
1 'polypeptide(L)'
;MAKPLTSPLQWRQLHQALCPTSHTLRYQRAQACTARAVTNSNTTTSKRPFHTTQTRSAIRPSRKAPSVRKEAREGIPRNVLVARGGVKLDRDGFWNSYCTAHVEPTLAEFKQFTRQLYETYQNFIPPGVNMATFGSVGEQLIRLSHSQLPSASLVRSISIDVDAVYRIALILADLQKGQFVYQWALTSCAKANSRRALVELVNRYISTEGVDIYQNTECIAKVKDLALKDEFPHAIMLYAKLLIWRGENGEAARLLEQKILPYLQPTRKYPPLWEDIKMLNNFDSPWRMYAVAVEKEQGLAGIQRATRRAALEFHDPVAMTDYAISVLETEATNKHEAYESYMAAAALAGHTPACFHLANFYYRTSQGEFTTEAERNAKEREEANATRSALLRRFEPIANWVYTLFNQPMDRETYRMLAMDWYELAFDKGNSEAGYILAMLFREDGNMEKSREVYKLTAEKGLPTSLSKKGLVEMRDKWEDQTFNPGLPPKLLRLA
;
A
#
# COMPACT_ATOMS: atom_id res chain seq x y z
N MET A 1 29.37 -19.05 -18.86
CA MET A 1 27.93 -19.40 -18.92
C MET A 1 27.30 -19.06 -17.59
N ALA A 2 26.81 -17.82 -17.48
CA ALA A 2 26.36 -17.21 -16.25
C ALA A 2 24.95 -17.70 -15.88
N LYS A 3 24.79 -18.09 -14.62
CA LYS A 3 23.48 -18.37 -14.00
C LYS A 3 22.64 -17.08 -14.03
N PRO A 4 21.36 -17.13 -14.41
CA PRO A 4 20.48 -15.97 -14.33
C PRO A 4 20.25 -15.61 -12.85
N LEU A 5 20.71 -14.43 -12.45
CA LEU A 5 20.43 -13.81 -11.16
C LEU A 5 19.10 -13.06 -11.25
N THR A 6 18.04 -13.78 -10.87
CA THR A 6 16.91 -13.40 -10.01
C THR A 6 15.80 -14.40 -10.31
N SER A 7 15.67 -15.42 -9.46
CA SER A 7 14.62 -16.42 -9.67
C SER A 7 13.24 -15.77 -9.44
N PRO A 8 12.18 -16.19 -10.15
CA PRO A 8 10.79 -15.74 -9.93
C PRO A 8 10.30 -15.83 -8.47
N LEU A 9 10.99 -16.62 -7.63
CA LEU A 9 10.78 -16.70 -6.19
C LEU A 9 11.22 -15.44 -5.43
N GLN A 10 12.28 -14.74 -5.85
CA GLN A 10 12.71 -13.49 -5.21
C GLN A 10 11.77 -12.32 -5.55
N TRP A 11 11.19 -12.28 -6.76
CA TRP A 11 10.14 -11.32 -7.11
C TRP A 11 8.82 -11.59 -6.34
N ARG A 12 8.44 -12.87 -6.18
CA ARG A 12 7.35 -13.27 -5.26
C ARG A 12 7.66 -12.96 -3.79
N GLN A 13 8.90 -13.09 -3.34
CA GLN A 13 9.32 -12.74 -1.98
C GLN A 13 9.34 -11.22 -1.77
N LEU A 14 9.72 -10.43 -2.78
CA LEU A 14 9.59 -8.98 -2.78
C LEU A 14 8.11 -8.58 -2.72
N HIS A 15 7.25 -9.28 -3.47
CA HIS A 15 5.79 -9.12 -3.43
C HIS A 15 5.17 -9.51 -2.07
N GLN A 16 5.72 -10.50 -1.36
CA GLN A 16 5.31 -10.86 0.00
C GLN A 16 5.91 -9.97 1.09
N ALA A 17 7.08 -9.38 0.85
CA ALA A 17 7.76 -8.48 1.79
C ALA A 17 7.22 -7.04 1.70
N LEU A 18 6.80 -6.59 0.52
CA LEU A 18 6.18 -5.28 0.29
C LEU A 18 4.68 -5.25 0.60
N CYS A 19 4.04 -6.42 0.76
CA CYS A 19 2.68 -6.58 1.27
C CYS A 19 2.66 -7.53 2.48
N PRO A 20 2.92 -7.06 3.71
CA PRO A 20 3.01 -7.95 4.88
C PRO A 20 1.65 -8.42 5.43
N THR A 21 0.58 -8.45 4.63
CA THR A 21 -0.72 -8.94 5.09
C THR A 21 -1.40 -9.85 4.08
N SER A 22 -1.70 -11.05 4.58
CA SER A 22 -2.43 -12.18 3.98
C SER A 22 -1.68 -13.09 2.99
N HIS A 23 -1.78 -14.38 3.31
CA HIS A 23 -1.36 -15.58 2.57
C HIS A 23 0.10 -16.03 2.70
N THR A 24 0.43 -16.51 3.90
CA THR A 24 1.34 -17.66 4.00
C THR A 24 0.61 -18.92 3.49
N LEU A 25 0.98 -19.38 2.30
CA LEU A 25 0.64 -20.72 1.83
C LEU A 25 1.34 -21.75 2.73
N ARG A 26 0.58 -22.43 3.59
CA ARG A 26 1.04 -23.70 4.18
C ARG A 26 0.95 -24.80 3.11
N TYR A 27 2.04 -25.00 2.38
CA TYR A 27 2.29 -26.29 1.73
C TYR A 27 2.61 -27.33 2.82
N GLN A 28 1.65 -28.16 3.20
CA GLN A 28 1.96 -29.42 3.85
C GLN A 28 2.38 -30.45 2.80
N ARG A 29 3.54 -31.06 3.06
CA ARG A 29 4.21 -32.12 2.28
C ARG A 29 3.22 -33.18 1.79
N ALA A 30 3.04 -33.28 0.48
CA ALA A 30 2.60 -34.52 -0.15
C ALA A 30 3.80 -35.48 -0.21
N GLN A 31 3.81 -36.49 0.67
CA GLN A 31 4.59 -37.70 0.43
C GLN A 31 3.78 -38.60 -0.49
N ALA A 32 4.46 -39.06 -1.54
CA ALA A 32 3.95 -39.99 -2.53
C ALA A 32 3.51 -41.31 -1.87
N CYS A 33 2.28 -41.73 -2.17
CA CYS A 33 1.92 -43.15 -2.21
C CYS A 33 1.18 -43.39 -3.53
N THR A 34 1.67 -44.41 -4.21
CA THR A 34 1.39 -44.84 -5.58
C THR A 34 0.04 -45.54 -5.76
N ALA A 35 -0.54 -45.36 -6.96
CA ALA A 35 -1.44 -46.26 -7.70
C ALA A 35 -2.87 -46.42 -7.12
N ARG A 36 -3.95 -46.58 -7.90
CA ARG A 36 -4.14 -47.22 -9.22
C ARG A 36 -5.33 -46.56 -9.95
N ALA A 37 -5.24 -46.46 -11.26
CA ALA A 37 -6.37 -46.20 -12.15
C ALA A 37 -7.34 -47.39 -12.14
N VAL A 38 -8.65 -47.12 -12.11
CA VAL A 38 -9.69 -48.04 -12.60
C VAL A 38 -10.75 -47.21 -13.31
N THR A 39 -10.80 -47.38 -14.62
CA THR A 39 -11.90 -47.02 -15.50
C THR A 39 -13.08 -47.98 -15.28
N ASN A 40 -14.31 -47.50 -15.30
CA ASN A 40 -15.35 -47.94 -16.24
C ASN A 40 -16.78 -47.58 -15.78
N SER A 41 -17.52 -47.18 -16.81
CA SER A 41 -18.97 -47.14 -16.95
C SER A 41 -19.70 -48.38 -16.40
N ASN A 42 -20.91 -48.19 -15.86
CA ASN A 42 -22.14 -48.70 -16.47
C ASN A 42 -23.41 -48.31 -15.70
N THR A 43 -24.41 -47.96 -16.49
CA THR A 43 -25.87 -47.94 -16.27
C THR A 43 -26.41 -49.05 -15.37
N THR A 44 -27.39 -48.75 -14.52
CA THR A 44 -28.68 -49.46 -14.50
C THR A 44 -29.73 -48.75 -13.64
N THR A 45 -30.94 -48.75 -14.18
CA THR A 45 -32.21 -48.25 -13.67
C THR A 45 -32.81 -49.16 -12.61
N SER A 46 -33.48 -48.60 -11.60
CA SER A 46 -34.64 -49.25 -10.98
C SER A 46 -35.59 -48.21 -10.38
N LYS A 47 -36.82 -48.22 -10.91
CA LYS A 47 -38.02 -47.52 -10.41
C LYS A 47 -38.69 -48.42 -9.37
N ARG A 48 -39.34 -47.83 -8.33
CA ARG A 48 -40.71 -48.13 -7.81
C ARG A 48 -40.89 -47.88 -6.29
N PRO A 49 -42.14 -47.67 -5.79
CA PRO A 49 -42.50 -46.39 -5.16
C PRO A 49 -43.37 -46.47 -3.86
N PHE A 50 -43.66 -45.31 -3.25
CA PHE A 50 -44.73 -44.96 -2.27
C PHE A 50 -44.78 -45.77 -0.93
N HIS A 51 -45.36 -45.40 0.23
CA HIS A 51 -46.46 -44.50 0.66
C HIS A 51 -46.31 -44.06 2.15
N THR A 52 -46.97 -42.96 2.49
CA THR A 52 -47.82 -42.60 3.67
C THR A 52 -47.49 -42.97 5.13
N THR A 53 -47.59 -41.93 5.97
CA THR A 53 -48.32 -41.78 7.26
C THR A 53 -47.46 -41.30 8.44
N GLN A 54 -47.95 -40.25 9.11
CA GLN A 54 -47.45 -39.69 10.37
C GLN A 54 -47.93 -40.50 11.58
N THR A 55 -47.10 -40.61 12.62
CA THR A 55 -47.54 -40.86 14.00
C THR A 55 -46.90 -39.87 14.97
N ARG A 56 -47.74 -39.40 15.89
CA ARG A 56 -47.54 -38.36 16.90
C ARG A 56 -46.39 -38.64 17.87
N SER A 57 -45.77 -37.52 18.28
CA SER A 57 -45.13 -37.22 19.56
C SER A 57 -44.84 -38.36 20.56
N ALA A 58 -43.56 -38.60 20.80
CA ALA A 58 -43.04 -38.91 22.13
C ALA A 58 -41.70 -38.17 22.32
N ILE A 59 -41.71 -37.18 23.20
CA ILE A 59 -40.53 -36.46 23.66
C ILE A 59 -39.66 -37.44 24.45
N ARG A 60 -38.48 -37.77 23.93
CA ARG A 60 -37.33 -38.23 24.72
C ARG A 60 -36.15 -37.30 24.42
N PRO A 61 -35.47 -36.73 25.43
CA PRO A 61 -34.26 -35.97 25.19
C PRO A 61 -33.15 -36.94 24.78
N SER A 62 -32.82 -37.00 23.48
CA SER A 62 -31.64 -37.74 23.02
C SER A 62 -30.39 -37.06 23.56
N ARG A 63 -29.57 -37.82 24.29
CA ARG A 63 -28.21 -37.44 24.71
C ARG A 63 -27.48 -36.76 23.53
N LYS A 64 -27.08 -35.50 23.72
CA LYS A 64 -26.25 -34.77 22.75
C LYS A 64 -25.00 -35.60 22.44
N ALA A 65 -24.76 -35.83 21.14
CA ALA A 65 -23.59 -36.56 20.67
C ALA A 65 -22.28 -35.89 21.15
N PRO A 66 -21.20 -36.67 21.37
CA PRO A 66 -19.92 -36.14 21.86
C PRO A 66 -19.27 -35.06 20.97
N SER A 67 -19.72 -34.93 19.72
CA SER A 67 -19.27 -33.87 18.79
C SER A 67 -19.64 -32.46 19.25
N VAL A 68 -20.73 -32.29 20.01
CA VAL A 68 -21.16 -30.98 20.53
C VAL A 68 -20.35 -30.55 21.76
N ARG A 69 -19.65 -31.49 22.42
CA ARG A 69 -18.88 -31.18 23.64
C ARG A 69 -17.46 -30.69 23.36
N LYS A 70 -16.96 -30.88 22.13
CA LYS A 70 -15.63 -30.39 21.71
C LYS A 70 -15.65 -28.98 21.11
N GLU A 71 -16.83 -28.43 20.79
CA GLU A 71 -16.97 -27.05 20.27
C GLU A 71 -17.05 -25.97 21.38
N ALA A 72 -17.10 -26.38 22.65
CA ALA A 72 -17.21 -25.46 23.79
C ALA A 72 -15.85 -25.05 24.39
N ARG A 73 -14.73 -25.53 23.85
CA ARG A 73 -13.38 -25.12 24.26
C ARG A 73 -12.64 -24.62 23.02
N GLU A 74 -12.48 -23.29 22.99
CA GLU A 74 -11.77 -22.49 21.99
C GLU A 74 -12.49 -22.34 20.64
N GLY A 75 -13.43 -21.40 20.56
CA GLY A 75 -14.14 -21.09 19.31
C GLY A 75 -14.43 -19.60 19.18
N ILE A 76 -13.72 -18.93 18.28
CA ILE A 76 -14.20 -17.68 17.66
C ILE A 76 -15.54 -18.04 16.98
N PRO A 77 -16.65 -17.31 17.21
CA PRO A 77 -17.93 -17.62 16.57
C PRO A 77 -17.77 -17.62 15.04
N ARG A 78 -18.31 -18.64 14.34
CA ARG A 78 -18.30 -18.82 12.86
C ARG A 78 -18.85 -17.65 12.03
N ASN A 79 -19.27 -16.55 12.66
CA ASN A 79 -19.98 -15.43 12.04
C ASN A 79 -19.29 -14.07 12.25
N VAL A 80 -18.12 -14.05 12.90
CA VAL A 80 -17.41 -12.80 13.22
C VAL A 80 -16.04 -12.80 12.55
N LEU A 81 -15.83 -11.88 11.62
CA LEU A 81 -14.53 -11.58 11.05
C LEU A 81 -13.79 -10.61 11.98
N VAL A 82 -12.47 -10.73 12.06
CA VAL A 82 -11.64 -9.80 12.84
C VAL A 82 -10.73 -9.05 11.87
N ALA A 83 -11.03 -7.78 11.66
CA ALA A 83 -10.19 -6.89 10.87
C ALA A 83 -8.91 -6.52 11.61
N ARG A 84 -7.93 -5.97 10.87
CA ARG A 84 -6.69 -5.44 11.43
C ARG A 84 -7.00 -4.42 12.53
N GLY A 85 -6.40 -4.60 13.70
CA GLY A 85 -6.70 -3.78 14.90
C GLY A 85 -7.78 -4.36 15.83
N GLY A 86 -8.20 -5.62 15.64
CA GLY A 86 -9.12 -6.31 16.56
C GLY A 86 -10.60 -5.96 16.37
N VAL A 87 -10.93 -5.25 15.29
CA VAL A 87 -12.29 -4.82 14.94
C VAL A 87 -13.14 -6.02 14.53
N LYS A 88 -14.27 -6.24 15.23
CA LYS A 88 -15.22 -7.32 14.93
C LYS A 88 -16.19 -6.88 13.84
N LEU A 89 -16.20 -7.61 12.73
CA LEU A 89 -17.10 -7.42 11.59
C LEU A 89 -18.01 -8.64 11.44
N ASP A 90 -19.15 -8.47 10.79
CA ASP A 90 -19.98 -9.61 10.37
C ASP A 90 -19.40 -10.34 9.15
N ARG A 91 -20.13 -11.32 8.64
CA ARG A 91 -19.72 -12.12 7.47
C ARG A 91 -19.58 -11.34 6.16
N ASP A 92 -20.25 -10.19 6.07
CA ASP A 92 -20.25 -9.33 4.88
C ASP A 92 -19.30 -8.12 5.05
N GLY A 93 -18.53 -8.09 6.14
CA GLY A 93 -17.55 -7.04 6.43
C GLY A 93 -18.14 -5.78 7.07
N PHE A 94 -19.39 -5.82 7.52
CA PHE A 94 -20.04 -4.71 8.17
C PHE A 94 -19.72 -4.65 9.67
N TRP A 95 -19.56 -3.44 10.17
CA TRP A 95 -19.55 -3.20 11.61
C TRP A 95 -21.00 -3.30 12.12
N ASN A 96 -21.27 -4.23 13.04
CA ASN A 96 -22.60 -4.42 13.64
C ASN A 96 -22.55 -4.19 15.16
N SER A 97 -22.01 -3.05 15.58
CA SER A 97 -22.02 -2.61 16.98
C SER A 97 -22.31 -1.11 17.06
N TYR A 98 -22.61 -0.65 18.26
CA TYR A 98 -22.69 0.77 18.61
C TYR A 98 -21.72 1.06 19.76
N CYS A 99 -21.42 2.33 20.00
CA CYS A 99 -20.55 2.73 21.10
C CYS A 99 -21.31 2.61 22.42
N THR A 100 -20.82 1.77 23.34
CA THR A 100 -21.44 1.57 24.66
C THR A 100 -20.98 2.59 25.70
N ALA A 101 -20.06 3.48 25.35
CA ALA A 101 -19.65 4.57 26.23
C ALA A 101 -20.81 5.58 26.40
N HIS A 102 -20.74 6.40 27.44
CA HIS A 102 -21.65 7.52 27.56
C HIS A 102 -21.43 8.50 26.40
N VAL A 103 -22.52 8.98 25.81
CA VAL A 103 -22.50 9.88 24.65
C VAL A 103 -22.04 11.29 24.99
N GLU A 104 -22.32 11.76 26.21
CA GLU A 104 -22.12 13.16 26.59
C GLU A 104 -20.66 13.64 26.59
N PRO A 105 -19.65 12.85 27.01
CA PRO A 105 -18.25 13.22 26.83
C PRO A 105 -17.87 13.49 25.37
N THR A 106 -18.31 12.63 24.43
CA THR A 106 -18.01 12.80 23.01
C THR A 106 -18.77 13.97 22.40
N LEU A 107 -20.01 14.22 22.83
CA LEU A 107 -20.75 15.41 22.42
C LEU A 107 -20.13 16.71 22.95
N ALA A 108 -19.66 16.70 24.20
CA ALA A 108 -18.99 17.85 24.80
C ALA A 108 -17.68 18.17 24.09
N GLU A 109 -16.85 17.14 23.83
CA GLU A 109 -15.62 17.25 23.04
C GLU A 109 -15.92 17.79 21.64
N PHE A 110 -16.89 17.20 20.93
CA PHE A 110 -17.29 17.67 19.61
C PHE A 110 -17.71 19.14 19.64
N LYS A 111 -18.62 19.53 20.56
CA LYS A 111 -19.11 20.92 20.69
C LYS A 111 -17.98 21.91 20.99
N GLN A 112 -17.00 21.51 21.80
CA GLN A 112 -15.82 22.31 22.09
C GLN A 112 -14.97 22.55 20.83
N PHE A 113 -14.79 21.52 20.00
CA PHE A 113 -13.91 21.57 18.83
C PHE A 113 -14.61 21.79 17.48
N THR A 114 -15.94 21.95 17.44
CA THR A 114 -16.73 22.04 16.19
C THR A 114 -16.16 23.08 15.23
N ARG A 115 -15.85 24.28 15.72
CA ARG A 115 -15.31 25.37 14.89
C ARG A 115 -13.94 25.02 14.34
N GLN A 116 -13.04 24.54 15.20
CA GLN A 116 -11.69 24.16 14.80
C GLN A 116 -11.71 23.03 13.78
N LEU A 117 -12.55 21.99 13.99
CA LEU A 117 -12.72 20.89 13.05
C LEU A 117 -13.27 21.40 11.71
N TYR A 118 -14.28 22.27 11.72
CA TYR A 118 -14.86 22.84 10.51
C TYR A 118 -13.84 23.66 9.70
N GLU A 119 -13.08 24.53 10.36
CA GLU A 119 -12.06 25.38 9.72
C GLU A 119 -10.87 24.55 9.22
N THR A 120 -10.39 23.59 10.02
CA THR A 120 -9.26 22.71 9.66
C THR A 120 -9.60 21.83 8.46
N TYR A 121 -10.82 21.29 8.42
CA TYR A 121 -11.26 20.34 7.41
C TYR A 121 -12.16 20.97 6.33
N GLN A 122 -12.09 22.28 6.12
CA GLN A 122 -12.93 22.98 5.15
C GLN A 122 -12.84 22.37 3.73
N ASN A 123 -11.65 21.92 3.32
CA ASN A 123 -11.42 21.26 2.02
C ASN A 123 -12.04 19.84 1.93
N PHE A 124 -12.41 19.25 3.06
CA PHE A 124 -13.00 17.91 3.16
C PHE A 124 -14.53 17.96 3.23
N ILE A 125 -15.08 19.09 3.68
CA ILE A 125 -16.51 19.31 3.81
C ILE A 125 -17.13 19.49 2.42
N PRO A 126 -18.31 18.88 2.13
CA PRO A 126 -19.00 19.09 0.86
C PRO A 126 -19.30 20.57 0.59
N PRO A 127 -19.21 21.03 -0.67
CA PRO A 127 -19.59 22.40 -1.02
C PRO A 127 -21.06 22.64 -0.63
N GLY A 128 -21.33 23.76 0.04
CA GLY A 128 -22.67 24.13 0.50
C GLY A 128 -23.02 23.71 1.93
N VAL A 129 -22.20 22.88 2.60
CA VAL A 129 -22.37 22.59 4.02
C VAL A 129 -21.74 23.71 4.85
N ASN A 130 -22.58 24.49 5.54
CA ASN A 130 -22.11 25.52 6.47
C ASN A 130 -21.81 24.92 7.85
N MET A 131 -21.20 25.72 8.74
CA MET A 131 -20.81 25.27 10.08
C MET A 131 -22.00 24.79 10.94
N ALA A 132 -23.19 25.38 10.79
CA ALA A 132 -24.38 24.98 11.53
C ALA A 132 -24.87 23.59 11.05
N THR A 133 -24.89 23.35 9.75
CA THR A 133 -25.21 22.04 9.17
C THR A 133 -24.17 20.99 9.59
N PHE A 134 -22.89 21.32 9.54
CA PHE A 134 -21.81 20.44 10.02
C PHE A 134 -22.02 20.05 11.49
N GLY A 135 -22.27 21.04 12.36
CA GLY A 135 -22.54 20.81 13.78
C GLY A 135 -23.78 19.94 14.02
N SER A 136 -24.87 20.21 13.31
CA SER A 136 -26.12 19.43 13.43
C SER A 136 -25.95 17.98 12.99
N VAL A 137 -25.33 17.75 11.82
CA VAL A 137 -25.07 16.40 11.31
C VAL A 137 -24.12 15.65 12.24
N GLY A 138 -23.07 16.31 12.73
CA GLY A 138 -22.11 15.70 13.65
C GLY A 138 -22.74 15.28 14.99
N GLU A 139 -23.57 16.13 15.59
CA GLU A 139 -24.29 15.80 16.83
C GLU A 139 -25.24 14.62 16.64
N GLN A 140 -25.97 14.58 15.52
CA GLN A 140 -26.86 13.45 15.20
C GLN A 140 -26.09 12.14 14.98
N LEU A 141 -24.98 12.18 14.25
CA LEU A 141 -24.10 11.02 14.05
C LEU A 141 -23.61 10.45 15.38
N ILE A 142 -23.12 11.31 16.27
CA ILE A 142 -22.63 10.90 17.60
C ILE A 142 -23.77 10.28 18.42
N ARG A 143 -24.96 10.90 18.46
CA ARG A 143 -26.10 10.37 19.22
C ARG A 143 -26.57 9.01 18.71
N LEU A 144 -26.69 8.86 17.40
CA LEU A 144 -27.16 7.61 16.79
C LEU A 144 -26.13 6.49 16.93
N SER A 145 -24.83 6.79 16.78
CA SER A 145 -23.76 5.80 16.93
C SER A 145 -23.60 5.26 18.35
N HIS A 146 -24.16 5.93 19.36
CA HIS A 146 -24.14 5.51 20.77
C HIS A 146 -25.44 4.82 21.22
N SER A 147 -26.49 4.85 20.39
CA SER A 147 -27.82 4.36 20.78
C SER A 147 -28.35 3.22 19.93
N GLN A 148 -27.95 3.13 18.66
CA GLN A 148 -28.57 2.21 17.70
C GLN A 148 -27.55 1.51 16.81
N LEU A 149 -27.92 0.35 16.27
CA LEU A 149 -27.10 -0.36 15.29
C LEU A 149 -27.07 0.36 13.93
N PRO A 150 -25.99 0.20 13.14
CA PRO A 150 -25.90 0.80 11.82
C PRO A 150 -27.03 0.42 10.86
N SER A 151 -27.72 1.42 10.32
CA SER A 151 -28.86 1.26 9.41
C SER A 151 -28.90 2.33 8.34
N ALA A 152 -29.37 1.94 7.14
CA ALA A 152 -29.60 2.86 6.04
C ALA A 152 -30.69 3.91 6.36
N SER A 153 -31.75 3.52 7.09
CA SER A 153 -32.84 4.42 7.45
C SER A 153 -32.37 5.52 8.40
N LEU A 154 -31.48 5.18 9.34
CA LEU A 154 -30.97 6.13 10.32
C LEU A 154 -30.11 7.20 9.67
N VAL A 155 -29.17 6.84 8.79
CA VAL A 155 -28.37 7.86 8.09
C VAL A 155 -29.23 8.72 7.17
N ARG A 156 -30.26 8.15 6.50
CA ARG A 156 -31.21 8.93 5.69
C ARG A 156 -32.07 9.89 6.51
N SER A 157 -32.27 9.62 7.80
CA SER A 157 -32.94 10.56 8.71
C SER A 157 -32.07 11.76 9.09
N ILE A 158 -30.73 11.63 9.01
CA ILE A 158 -29.80 12.74 9.24
C ILE A 158 -29.76 13.67 8.03
N SER A 159 -29.62 13.10 6.82
CA SER A 159 -29.62 13.85 5.57
C SER A 159 -29.97 12.95 4.39
N ILE A 160 -30.59 13.53 3.36
CA ILE A 160 -30.82 12.90 2.07
C ILE A 160 -29.48 12.66 1.34
N ASP A 161 -28.53 13.58 1.50
CA ASP A 161 -27.18 13.43 0.95
C ASP A 161 -26.31 12.56 1.86
N VAL A 162 -26.36 11.26 1.61
CA VAL A 162 -25.60 10.23 2.34
C VAL A 162 -24.08 10.40 2.14
N ASP A 163 -23.64 10.88 0.97
CA ASP A 163 -22.23 11.11 0.70
C ASP A 163 -21.71 12.27 1.58
N ALA A 164 -22.49 13.35 1.76
CA ALA A 164 -22.16 14.42 2.69
C ALA A 164 -22.03 13.93 4.14
N VAL A 165 -22.96 13.08 4.60
CA VAL A 165 -22.90 12.47 5.94
C VAL A 165 -21.63 11.65 6.10
N TYR A 166 -21.26 10.86 5.08
CA TYR A 166 -20.03 10.07 5.10
C TYR A 166 -18.78 10.95 5.25
N ARG A 167 -18.68 12.04 4.48
CA ARG A 167 -17.55 12.97 4.55
C ARG A 167 -17.42 13.64 5.90
N ILE A 168 -18.55 14.04 6.51
CA ILE A 168 -18.56 14.62 7.86
C ILE A 168 -18.11 13.57 8.87
N ALA A 169 -18.55 12.31 8.75
CA ALA A 169 -18.16 11.25 9.68
C ALA A 169 -16.66 10.95 9.64
N LEU A 170 -15.99 11.11 8.50
CA LEU A 170 -14.53 10.99 8.37
C LEU A 170 -13.82 12.02 9.25
N ILE A 171 -14.32 13.27 9.30
CA ILE A 171 -13.75 14.35 10.13
C ILE A 171 -13.92 14.04 11.61
N LEU A 172 -15.06 13.44 11.99
CA LEU A 172 -15.32 13.06 13.38
C LEU A 172 -14.38 11.97 13.90
N ALA A 173 -13.63 11.27 13.03
CA ALA A 173 -12.69 10.23 13.43
C ALA A 173 -11.58 10.76 14.35
N ASP A 174 -11.26 12.06 14.28
CA ASP A 174 -10.24 12.74 15.10
C ASP A 174 -10.62 12.91 16.57
N LEU A 175 -11.90 12.77 16.91
CA LEU A 175 -12.35 12.80 18.31
C LEU A 175 -11.83 11.57 19.06
N GLN A 176 -11.71 11.65 20.39
CA GLN A 176 -11.19 10.56 21.21
C GLN A 176 -11.95 9.24 21.04
N LYS A 177 -13.27 9.31 20.81
CA LYS A 177 -14.14 8.16 20.46
C LYS A 177 -14.66 8.21 19.03
N GLY A 178 -14.11 9.13 18.23
CA GLY A 178 -14.47 9.40 16.85
C GLY A 178 -14.43 8.18 15.94
N GLN A 179 -13.44 7.31 16.14
CA GLN A 179 -13.31 6.09 15.35
C GLN A 179 -14.55 5.19 15.41
N PHE A 180 -15.26 5.11 16.55
CA PHE A 180 -16.51 4.35 16.63
C PHE A 180 -17.63 5.00 15.81
N VAL A 181 -17.74 6.32 15.87
CA VAL A 181 -18.70 7.11 15.09
C VAL A 181 -18.44 6.90 13.60
N TYR A 182 -17.17 6.94 13.19
CA TYR A 182 -16.74 6.68 11.82
C TYR A 182 -17.13 5.27 11.34
N GLN A 183 -16.79 4.22 12.10
CA GLN A 183 -17.13 2.83 11.71
C GLN A 183 -18.64 2.61 11.58
N TRP A 184 -19.41 3.19 12.51
CA TRP A 184 -20.87 3.16 12.47
C TRP A 184 -21.40 3.88 11.22
N ALA A 185 -20.90 5.08 10.94
CA ALA A 185 -21.35 5.90 9.82
C ALA A 185 -20.99 5.28 8.47
N LEU A 186 -19.77 4.78 8.30
CA LEU A 186 -19.32 4.10 7.09
C LEU A 186 -20.23 2.90 6.76
N THR A 187 -20.56 2.09 7.76
CA THR A 187 -21.47 0.95 7.61
C THR A 187 -22.88 1.41 7.22
N SER A 188 -23.44 2.39 7.94
CA SER A 188 -24.77 2.91 7.66
C SER A 188 -24.87 3.58 6.28
N CYS A 189 -23.84 4.34 5.88
CA CYS A 189 -23.75 5.00 4.57
C CYS A 189 -23.62 3.98 3.44
N ALA A 190 -22.80 2.93 3.61
CA ALA A 190 -22.69 1.83 2.65
C ALA A 190 -24.04 1.10 2.48
N LYS A 191 -24.75 0.80 3.58
CA LYS A 191 -26.12 0.24 3.53
C LYS A 191 -27.11 1.19 2.84
N ALA A 192 -26.89 2.50 2.94
CA ALA A 192 -27.69 3.52 2.27
C ALA A 192 -27.28 3.76 0.79
N ASN A 193 -26.33 2.98 0.26
CA ASN A 193 -25.78 3.07 -1.10
C ASN A 193 -24.94 4.33 -1.39
N SER A 194 -24.27 4.90 -0.38
CA SER A 194 -23.18 5.86 -0.65
C SER A 194 -22.07 5.16 -1.43
N ARG A 195 -21.72 5.71 -2.61
CA ARG A 195 -20.80 5.06 -3.56
C ARG A 195 -19.41 4.87 -2.96
N ARG A 196 -18.86 5.93 -2.36
CA ARG A 196 -17.51 5.91 -1.79
C ARG A 196 -17.43 5.10 -0.49
N ALA A 197 -18.44 5.21 0.38
CA ALA A 197 -18.53 4.42 1.59
C ALA A 197 -18.61 2.92 1.28
N LEU A 198 -19.39 2.54 0.25
CA LEU A 198 -19.49 1.15 -0.19
C LEU A 198 -18.14 0.62 -0.71
N VAL A 199 -17.47 1.39 -1.57
CA VAL A 199 -16.13 1.02 -2.09
C VAL A 199 -15.13 0.83 -0.94
N GLU A 200 -15.08 1.77 0.01
CA GLU A 200 -14.17 1.65 1.15
C GLU A 200 -14.48 0.42 2.02
N LEU A 201 -15.76 0.20 2.31
CA LEU A 201 -16.18 -0.93 3.12
C LEU A 201 -15.82 -2.27 2.46
N VAL A 202 -16.10 -2.41 1.16
CA VAL A 202 -15.76 -3.64 0.43
C VAL A 202 -14.25 -3.82 0.29
N ASN A 203 -13.47 -2.76 0.07
CA ASN A 203 -12.00 -2.87 0.04
C ASN A 203 -11.44 -3.39 1.37
N ARG A 204 -11.98 -2.92 2.52
CA ARG A 204 -11.60 -3.41 3.85
C ARG A 204 -12.03 -4.85 4.06
N TYR A 205 -13.24 -5.21 3.62
CA TYR A 205 -13.75 -6.58 3.67
C TYR A 205 -12.83 -7.56 2.94
N ILE A 206 -12.54 -7.32 1.65
CA ILE A 206 -11.72 -8.25 0.86
C ILE A 206 -10.28 -8.35 1.38
N SER A 207 -9.78 -7.30 2.05
CA SER A 207 -8.45 -7.30 2.66
C SER A 207 -8.41 -7.95 4.05
N THR A 208 -9.54 -8.42 4.58
CA THR A 208 -9.63 -9.07 5.89
C THR A 208 -9.24 -10.55 5.78
N GLU A 209 -8.41 -11.03 6.71
CA GLU A 209 -7.96 -12.42 6.71
C GLU A 209 -9.12 -13.41 6.88
N GLY A 210 -9.11 -14.49 6.10
CA GLY A 210 -10.13 -15.54 6.15
C GLY A 210 -11.39 -15.27 5.33
N VAL A 211 -11.45 -14.17 4.58
CA VAL A 211 -12.54 -13.87 3.66
C VAL A 211 -12.41 -14.69 2.37
N ASP A 212 -13.54 -15.23 1.89
CA ASP A 212 -13.63 -15.86 0.58
C ASP A 212 -13.93 -14.80 -0.49
N ILE A 213 -12.88 -14.36 -1.19
CA ILE A 213 -12.96 -13.36 -2.26
C ILE A 213 -13.76 -13.84 -3.49
N TYR A 214 -14.03 -15.13 -3.64
CA TYR A 214 -14.85 -15.68 -4.73
C TYR A 214 -16.34 -15.62 -4.42
N GLN A 215 -16.71 -15.46 -3.15
CA GLN A 215 -18.10 -15.26 -2.77
C GLN A 215 -18.61 -13.93 -3.33
N ASN A 216 -19.68 -13.98 -4.12
CA ASN A 216 -20.30 -12.78 -4.66
C ASN A 216 -21.38 -12.24 -3.71
N THR A 217 -20.98 -11.45 -2.73
CA THR A 217 -21.92 -10.78 -1.81
C THR A 217 -22.70 -9.68 -2.51
N GLU A 218 -23.84 -9.27 -1.95
CA GLU A 218 -24.64 -8.16 -2.48
C GLU A 218 -23.80 -6.87 -2.63
N CYS A 219 -22.87 -6.63 -1.70
CA CYS A 219 -22.00 -5.45 -1.73
C CYS A 219 -21.00 -5.51 -2.88
N ILE A 220 -20.42 -6.69 -3.16
CA ILE A 220 -19.54 -6.88 -4.32
C ILE A 220 -20.32 -6.70 -5.62
N ALA A 221 -21.55 -7.21 -5.69
CA ALA A 221 -22.43 -7.01 -6.84
C ALA A 221 -22.74 -5.51 -7.07
N LYS A 222 -23.00 -4.75 -6.00
CA LYS A 222 -23.18 -3.30 -6.09
C LYS A 222 -21.91 -2.57 -6.53
N VAL A 223 -20.73 -2.96 -6.03
CA VAL A 223 -19.44 -2.40 -6.50
C VAL A 223 -19.23 -2.69 -7.99
N LYS A 224 -19.55 -3.90 -8.44
CA LYS A 224 -19.50 -4.25 -9.86
C LYS A 224 -20.45 -3.39 -10.69
N ASP A 225 -21.67 -3.16 -10.22
CA ASP A 225 -22.63 -2.28 -10.89
C ASP A 225 -22.12 -0.83 -10.95
N LEU A 226 -21.57 -0.30 -9.85
CA LEU A 226 -20.94 1.02 -9.84
C LEU A 226 -19.76 1.12 -10.82
N ALA A 227 -18.98 0.04 -10.96
CA ALA A 227 -17.83 0.00 -11.86
C ALA A 227 -18.25 -0.06 -13.33
N LEU A 228 -19.22 -0.90 -13.68
CA LEU A 228 -19.56 -1.21 -15.07
C LEU A 228 -20.69 -0.35 -15.64
N LYS A 229 -21.66 0.08 -14.83
CA LYS A 229 -22.83 0.87 -15.28
C LYS A 229 -22.61 2.36 -15.03
N ASP A 230 -22.22 2.71 -13.81
CA ASP A 230 -22.06 4.12 -13.40
C ASP A 230 -20.66 4.67 -13.71
N GLU A 231 -19.75 3.80 -14.15
CA GLU A 231 -18.35 4.10 -14.46
C GLU A 231 -17.62 4.87 -13.34
N PHE A 232 -17.95 4.56 -12.09
CA PHE A 232 -17.39 5.25 -10.93
C PHE A 232 -15.91 4.84 -10.73
N PRO A 233 -14.92 5.76 -10.83
CA PRO A 233 -13.51 5.41 -10.90
C PRO A 233 -13.00 4.58 -9.72
N HIS A 234 -13.40 4.91 -8.49
CA HIS A 234 -13.00 4.15 -7.30
C HIS A 234 -13.58 2.74 -7.28
N ALA A 235 -14.81 2.54 -7.80
CA ALA A 235 -15.39 1.22 -7.95
C ALA A 235 -14.72 0.41 -9.06
N ILE A 236 -14.33 1.06 -10.16
CA ILE A 236 -13.55 0.43 -11.22
C ILE A 236 -12.20 -0.07 -10.67
N MET A 237 -11.49 0.76 -9.91
CA MET A 237 -10.24 0.36 -9.26
C MET A 237 -10.44 -0.84 -8.33
N LEU A 238 -11.44 -0.79 -7.45
CA LEU A 238 -11.72 -1.92 -6.54
C LEU A 238 -12.13 -3.19 -7.29
N TYR A 239 -12.95 -3.07 -8.34
CA TYR A 239 -13.38 -4.21 -9.12
C TYR A 239 -12.22 -4.83 -9.92
N ALA A 240 -11.35 -4.01 -10.51
CA ALA A 240 -10.12 -4.48 -11.14
C ALA A 240 -9.21 -5.22 -10.15
N LYS A 241 -9.05 -4.70 -8.93
CA LYS A 241 -8.30 -5.38 -7.84
C LYS A 241 -8.89 -6.76 -7.53
N LEU A 242 -10.22 -6.84 -7.42
CA LEU A 242 -10.93 -8.09 -7.18
C LEU A 242 -10.73 -9.10 -8.33
N LEU A 243 -10.81 -8.65 -9.58
CA LEU A 243 -10.56 -9.48 -10.77
C LEU A 243 -9.13 -10.03 -10.78
N ILE A 244 -8.13 -9.19 -10.47
CA ILE A 244 -6.73 -9.61 -10.35
C ILE A 244 -6.59 -10.71 -9.29
N TRP A 245 -7.20 -10.53 -8.12
CA TRP A 245 -7.14 -11.51 -7.03
C TRP A 245 -7.84 -12.83 -7.36
N ARG A 246 -8.89 -12.79 -8.18
CA ARG A 246 -9.58 -13.98 -8.72
C ARG A 246 -8.82 -14.64 -9.88
N GLY A 247 -7.75 -14.02 -10.37
CA GLY A 247 -6.96 -14.48 -11.51
C GLY A 247 -7.58 -14.18 -12.88
N GLU A 248 -8.62 -13.33 -12.92
CA GLU A 248 -9.32 -12.82 -14.11
C GLU A 248 -8.57 -11.62 -14.70
N ASN A 249 -7.25 -11.77 -14.86
CA ASN A 249 -6.33 -10.68 -15.16
C ASN A 249 -6.60 -9.97 -16.50
N GLY A 250 -7.02 -10.70 -17.54
CA GLY A 250 -7.35 -10.11 -18.84
C GLY A 250 -8.60 -9.21 -18.81
N GLU A 251 -9.58 -9.51 -17.94
CA GLU A 251 -10.72 -8.61 -17.71
C GLU A 251 -10.29 -7.37 -16.94
N ALA A 252 -9.46 -7.54 -15.91
CA ALA A 252 -8.91 -6.42 -15.15
C ALA A 252 -8.09 -5.47 -16.02
N ALA A 253 -7.21 -6.01 -16.88
CA ALA A 253 -6.38 -5.23 -17.78
C ALA A 253 -7.22 -4.39 -18.75
N ARG A 254 -8.20 -5.00 -19.42
CA ARG A 254 -9.12 -4.30 -20.33
C ARG A 254 -9.93 -3.22 -19.62
N LEU A 255 -10.43 -3.52 -18.43
CA LEU A 255 -11.20 -2.56 -17.64
C LEU A 255 -10.35 -1.33 -17.29
N LEU A 256 -9.13 -1.53 -16.79
CA LEU A 256 -8.22 -0.44 -16.45
C LEU A 256 -7.80 0.37 -17.69
N GLU A 257 -7.44 -0.30 -18.78
CA GLU A 257 -6.99 0.32 -20.03
C GLU A 257 -8.08 1.16 -20.71
N GLN A 258 -9.34 0.72 -20.65
CA GLN A 258 -10.44 1.42 -21.31
C GLN A 258 -11.04 2.53 -20.43
N LYS A 259 -11.09 2.33 -19.11
CA LYS A 259 -11.89 3.18 -18.22
C LYS A 259 -11.09 4.03 -17.24
N ILE A 260 -9.83 3.70 -16.99
CA ILE A 260 -9.00 4.45 -16.02
C ILE A 260 -7.84 5.13 -16.72
N LEU A 261 -6.96 4.38 -17.38
CA LEU A 261 -5.72 4.91 -17.96
C LEU A 261 -5.91 6.11 -18.91
N PRO A 262 -6.95 6.17 -19.77
CA PRO A 262 -7.14 7.28 -20.69
C PRO A 262 -7.44 8.62 -20.00
N TYR A 263 -7.92 8.57 -18.76
CA TYR A 263 -8.31 9.76 -17.98
C TYR A 263 -7.25 10.15 -16.94
N LEU A 264 -6.16 9.38 -16.85
CA LEU A 264 -5.04 9.77 -16.00
C LEU A 264 -4.33 10.97 -16.60
N GLN A 265 -3.94 11.91 -15.74
CA GLN A 265 -3.12 13.05 -16.11
C GLN A 265 -1.85 13.04 -15.25
N PRO A 266 -0.69 13.44 -15.81
CA PRO A 266 0.50 13.66 -15.00
C PRO A 266 0.23 14.84 -14.05
N THR A 267 0.18 14.61 -12.74
CA THR A 267 -0.01 15.69 -11.76
C THR A 267 1.26 15.90 -10.94
N ARG A 268 1.69 17.16 -10.82
CA ARG A 268 2.78 17.55 -9.90
C ARG A 268 2.28 17.73 -8.46
N LYS A 269 0.96 17.82 -8.27
CA LYS A 269 0.30 18.01 -6.98
C LYS A 269 -0.50 16.76 -6.64
N TYR A 270 -0.54 16.43 -5.35
CA TYR A 270 -1.45 15.42 -4.84
C TYR A 270 -2.90 15.86 -5.12
N PRO A 271 -3.74 14.97 -5.68
CA PRO A 271 -5.15 15.28 -5.87
C PRO A 271 -5.83 15.50 -4.52
N PRO A 272 -6.85 16.38 -4.44
CA PRO A 272 -7.71 16.50 -3.27
C PRO A 272 -8.25 15.13 -2.85
N LEU A 273 -8.47 14.92 -1.55
CA LEU A 273 -8.90 13.62 -1.00
C LEU A 273 -10.04 12.97 -1.81
N TRP A 274 -11.05 13.75 -2.16
CA TRP A 274 -12.26 13.25 -2.79
C TRP A 274 -12.09 12.94 -4.29
N GLU A 275 -11.08 13.53 -4.93
CA GLU A 275 -10.69 13.30 -6.32
C GLU A 275 -9.58 12.24 -6.44
N ASP A 276 -8.87 11.94 -5.36
CA ASP A 276 -7.83 10.92 -5.33
C ASP A 276 -8.40 9.53 -5.64
N ILE A 277 -8.09 9.02 -6.84
CA ILE A 277 -8.49 7.70 -7.30
C ILE A 277 -7.89 6.57 -6.44
N LYS A 278 -6.77 6.82 -5.74
CA LYS A 278 -6.10 5.83 -4.88
C LYS A 278 -6.70 5.75 -3.48
N MET A 279 -7.64 6.63 -3.13
CA MET A 279 -8.28 6.71 -1.81
C MET A 279 -7.26 6.67 -0.66
N LEU A 280 -6.34 7.65 -0.59
CA LEU A 280 -5.29 7.70 0.44
C LEU A 280 -4.40 6.44 0.47
N ASN A 281 -4.02 5.95 -0.71
CA ASN A 281 -3.22 4.73 -0.88
C ASN A 281 -3.93 3.43 -0.42
N ASN A 282 -5.27 3.43 -0.32
CA ASN A 282 -6.05 2.20 -0.17
C ASN A 282 -6.00 1.32 -1.43
N PHE A 283 -5.69 1.92 -2.58
CA PHE A 283 -5.38 1.24 -3.83
C PHE A 283 -3.94 1.51 -4.26
N ASP A 284 -3.36 0.51 -4.92
CA ASP A 284 -2.12 0.69 -5.67
C ASP A 284 -2.32 1.69 -6.82
N SER A 285 -1.21 2.20 -7.35
CA SER A 285 -1.24 3.00 -8.58
C SER A 285 -1.99 2.25 -9.70
N PRO A 286 -2.88 2.92 -10.46
CA PRO A 286 -3.57 2.30 -11.59
C PRO A 286 -2.62 1.62 -12.57
N TRP A 287 -1.43 2.21 -12.78
CA TRP A 287 -0.38 1.64 -13.62
C TRP A 287 0.22 0.37 -13.05
N ARG A 288 0.40 0.29 -11.73
CA ARG A 288 0.87 -0.92 -11.06
C ARG A 288 -0.16 -2.05 -11.15
N MET A 289 -1.43 -1.72 -10.93
CA MET A 289 -2.52 -2.68 -11.10
C MET A 289 -2.61 -3.18 -12.54
N TYR A 290 -2.46 -2.29 -13.52
CA TYR A 290 -2.42 -2.64 -14.93
C TYR A 290 -1.22 -3.54 -15.26
N ALA A 291 -0.03 -3.21 -14.75
CA ALA A 291 1.18 -4.01 -14.95
C ALA A 291 1.00 -5.46 -14.42
N VAL A 292 0.43 -5.62 -13.23
CA VAL A 292 0.11 -6.95 -12.66
C VAL A 292 -0.95 -7.68 -13.50
N ALA A 293 -1.97 -6.96 -13.98
CA ALA A 293 -3.01 -7.54 -14.81
C ALA A 293 -2.47 -8.04 -16.17
N VAL A 294 -1.54 -7.32 -16.80
CA VAL A 294 -0.99 -7.76 -18.11
C VAL A 294 0.07 -8.86 -17.98
N GLU A 295 0.61 -9.13 -16.79
CA GLU A 295 1.67 -10.13 -16.57
C GLU A 295 1.29 -11.51 -17.13
N LYS A 296 0.06 -11.96 -16.87
CA LYS A 296 -0.36 -13.33 -17.24
C LYS A 296 -0.40 -13.56 -18.75
N GLU A 297 -0.74 -12.53 -19.53
CA GLU A 297 -0.90 -12.62 -20.97
C GLU A 297 0.36 -12.17 -21.72
N GLN A 298 1.03 -11.13 -21.22
CA GLN A 298 2.14 -10.46 -21.91
C GLN A 298 3.51 -10.73 -21.26
N GLY A 299 3.54 -11.47 -20.15
CA GLY A 299 4.75 -11.78 -19.40
C GLY A 299 5.47 -10.54 -18.88
N LEU A 300 6.77 -10.71 -18.63
CA LEU A 300 7.66 -9.65 -18.15
C LEU A 300 7.70 -8.44 -19.10
N ALA A 301 7.62 -8.67 -20.42
CA ALA A 301 7.63 -7.61 -21.41
C ALA A 301 6.41 -6.69 -21.29
N GLY A 302 5.24 -7.23 -20.93
CA GLY A 302 4.04 -6.44 -20.65
C GLY A 302 4.21 -5.54 -19.43
N ILE A 303 4.72 -6.11 -18.33
CA ILE A 303 5.05 -5.35 -17.10
C ILE A 303 6.02 -4.22 -17.43
N GLN A 304 7.13 -4.52 -18.09
CA GLN A 304 8.16 -3.52 -18.43
C GLN A 304 7.60 -2.39 -19.30
N ARG A 305 6.74 -2.69 -20.28
CA ARG A 305 6.08 -1.66 -21.09
C ARG A 305 5.16 -0.77 -20.25
N ALA A 306 4.33 -1.38 -19.39
CA ALA A 306 3.43 -0.65 -18.51
C ALA A 306 4.20 0.24 -17.52
N THR A 307 5.22 -0.30 -16.85
CA THR A 307 6.10 0.42 -15.92
C THR A 307 6.85 1.55 -16.63
N ARG A 308 7.42 1.30 -17.80
CA ARG A 308 8.11 2.33 -18.59
C ARG A 308 7.15 3.47 -18.95
N ARG A 309 5.95 3.16 -19.43
CA ARG A 309 4.96 4.18 -19.78
C ARG A 309 4.55 5.01 -18.56
N ALA A 310 4.28 4.34 -17.44
CA ALA A 310 3.93 4.98 -16.18
C ALA A 310 5.05 5.91 -15.64
N ALA A 311 6.31 5.49 -15.76
CA ALA A 311 7.47 6.28 -15.32
C ALA A 311 7.73 7.49 -16.23
N LEU A 312 7.74 7.27 -17.55
CA LEU A 312 8.15 8.27 -18.54
C LEU A 312 7.05 9.29 -18.86
N GLU A 313 5.79 8.85 -19.01
CA GLU A 313 4.69 9.71 -19.43
C GLU A 313 3.90 10.27 -18.25
N PHE A 314 3.70 9.47 -17.20
CA PHE A 314 2.82 9.80 -16.08
C PHE A 314 3.54 10.17 -14.80
N HIS A 315 4.86 10.00 -14.78
CA HIS A 315 5.70 10.31 -13.63
C HIS A 315 5.23 9.64 -12.33
N ASP A 316 4.73 8.39 -12.42
CA ASP A 316 4.31 7.62 -11.25
C ASP A 316 5.55 7.28 -10.37
N PRO A 317 5.59 7.66 -9.08
CA PRO A 317 6.81 7.53 -8.27
C PRO A 317 7.27 6.08 -8.06
N VAL A 318 6.31 5.14 -7.99
CA VAL A 318 6.62 3.71 -7.84
C VAL A 318 7.20 3.19 -9.14
N ALA A 319 6.55 3.49 -10.26
CA ALA A 319 7.02 3.08 -11.59
C ALA A 319 8.37 3.71 -11.96
N MET A 320 8.64 4.97 -11.57
CA MET A 320 9.95 5.59 -11.74
C MET A 320 11.05 4.81 -11.02
N THR A 321 10.78 4.36 -9.80
CA THR A 321 11.71 3.57 -9.00
C THR A 321 11.98 2.23 -9.69
N ASP A 322 10.92 1.51 -10.07
CA ASP A 322 11.02 0.23 -10.78
C ASP A 322 11.74 0.37 -12.13
N TYR A 323 11.45 1.46 -12.86
CA TYR A 323 12.11 1.79 -14.13
C TYR A 323 13.59 2.10 -13.94
N ALA A 324 13.95 2.94 -12.97
CA ALA A 324 15.34 3.28 -12.64
C ALA A 324 16.17 2.01 -12.36
N ILE A 325 15.62 1.10 -11.55
CA ILE A 325 16.24 -0.19 -11.25
C ILE A 325 16.44 -1.01 -12.53
N SER A 326 15.41 -1.11 -13.38
CA SER A 326 15.51 -1.86 -14.64
C SER A 326 16.55 -1.29 -15.61
N VAL A 327 16.76 0.04 -15.59
CA VAL A 327 17.78 0.70 -16.43
C VAL A 327 19.19 0.28 -16.02
N LEU A 328 19.46 0.02 -14.74
CA LEU A 328 20.78 -0.46 -14.29
C LEU A 328 21.15 -1.83 -14.85
N GLU A 329 20.15 -2.66 -15.16
CA GLU A 329 20.33 -3.99 -15.79
C GLU A 329 20.64 -3.90 -17.29
N THR A 330 20.40 -2.74 -17.90
CA THR A 330 20.70 -2.52 -19.33
C THR A 330 22.16 -2.16 -19.56
N GLU A 331 22.62 -2.37 -20.80
CA GLU A 331 23.95 -1.94 -21.24
C GLU A 331 24.01 -0.45 -21.66
N ALA A 332 23.02 0.36 -21.26
CA ALA A 332 22.99 1.78 -21.59
C ALA A 332 24.16 2.55 -20.96
N THR A 333 24.79 3.41 -21.75
CA THR A 333 25.95 4.21 -21.34
C THR A 333 25.62 5.22 -20.23
N ASN A 334 24.39 5.75 -20.22
CA ASN A 334 23.91 6.73 -19.24
C ASN A 334 23.04 6.11 -18.12
N LYS A 335 23.16 4.79 -17.87
CA LYS A 335 22.29 4.08 -16.92
C LYS A 335 22.31 4.64 -15.49
N HIS A 336 23.47 5.10 -15.02
CA HIS A 336 23.61 5.67 -13.67
C HIS A 336 22.99 7.06 -13.56
N GLU A 337 23.05 7.87 -14.62
CA GLU A 337 22.42 9.19 -14.69
C GLU A 337 20.90 9.05 -14.73
N ALA A 338 20.40 8.15 -15.58
CA ALA A 338 18.98 7.83 -15.63
C ALA A 338 18.48 7.31 -14.27
N TYR A 339 19.22 6.40 -13.64
CA TYR A 339 18.89 5.91 -12.30
C TYR A 339 18.81 7.05 -11.28
N GLU A 340 19.83 7.90 -11.22
CA GLU A 340 19.88 9.04 -10.29
C GLU A 340 18.70 10.00 -10.50
N SER A 341 18.43 10.37 -11.76
CA SER A 341 17.35 11.30 -12.11
C SER A 341 15.96 10.77 -11.73
N TYR A 342 15.62 9.53 -12.11
CA TYR A 342 14.32 8.94 -11.81
C TYR A 342 14.16 8.62 -10.32
N MET A 343 15.23 8.18 -9.64
CA MET A 343 15.20 7.97 -8.18
C MET A 343 15.00 9.27 -7.42
N ALA A 344 15.71 10.34 -7.80
CA ALA A 344 15.53 11.66 -7.20
C ALA A 344 14.11 12.19 -7.41
N ALA A 345 13.56 12.08 -8.63
CA ALA A 345 12.18 12.47 -8.91
C ALA A 345 11.16 11.68 -8.07
N ALA A 346 11.33 10.37 -7.95
CA ALA A 346 10.47 9.51 -7.12
C ALA A 346 10.58 9.85 -5.63
N ALA A 347 11.80 10.12 -5.15
CA ALA A 347 12.07 10.47 -3.75
C ALA A 347 11.44 11.83 -3.38
N LEU A 348 11.57 12.83 -4.27
CA LEU A 348 10.92 14.14 -4.15
C LEU A 348 9.40 14.05 -4.19
N ALA A 349 8.85 13.12 -4.97
CA ALA A 349 7.41 12.83 -4.98
C ALA A 349 6.92 12.10 -3.71
N GLY A 350 7.83 11.73 -2.81
CA GLY A 350 7.52 11.19 -1.50
C GLY A 350 7.78 9.69 -1.33
N HIS A 351 8.25 8.98 -2.38
CA HIS A 351 8.44 7.53 -2.34
C HIS A 351 9.61 7.13 -1.42
N THR A 352 9.30 6.54 -0.27
CA THR A 352 10.31 6.18 0.77
C THR A 352 11.40 5.22 0.27
N PRO A 353 11.09 4.14 -0.48
CA PRO A 353 12.14 3.28 -1.03
C PRO A 353 13.10 4.02 -1.96
N ALA A 354 12.62 5.00 -2.73
CA ALA A 354 13.48 5.79 -3.62
C ALA A 354 14.49 6.63 -2.82
N CYS A 355 14.08 7.24 -1.69
CA CYS A 355 15.01 7.95 -0.78
C CYS A 355 16.16 7.04 -0.34
N PHE A 356 15.84 5.81 0.07
CA PHE A 356 16.84 4.84 0.54
C PHE A 356 17.78 4.36 -0.58
N HIS A 357 17.23 4.02 -1.75
CA HIS A 357 18.02 3.58 -2.89
C HIS A 357 18.89 4.70 -3.48
N LEU A 358 18.44 5.95 -3.41
CA LEU A 358 19.23 7.13 -3.77
C LEU A 358 20.35 7.37 -2.76
N ALA A 359 20.09 7.24 -1.45
CA ALA A 359 21.11 7.32 -0.41
C ALA A 359 22.21 6.27 -0.60
N ASN A 360 21.84 5.02 -0.90
CA ASN A 360 22.77 3.94 -1.24
C ASN A 360 23.62 4.30 -2.46
N PHE A 361 23.02 4.89 -3.49
CA PHE A 361 23.72 5.32 -4.70
C PHE A 361 24.75 6.41 -4.41
N TYR A 362 24.37 7.44 -3.64
CA TYR A 362 25.28 8.51 -3.26
C TYR A 362 26.39 8.04 -2.33
N TYR A 363 26.08 7.16 -1.37
CA TYR A 363 27.12 6.56 -0.54
C TYR A 363 28.14 5.80 -1.38
N ARG A 364 27.70 4.93 -2.30
CA ARG A 364 28.60 4.16 -3.18
C ARG A 364 29.39 5.07 -4.14
N THR A 365 28.79 6.17 -4.59
CA THR A 365 29.49 7.21 -5.36
C THR A 365 30.60 7.87 -4.53
N SER A 366 30.34 8.18 -3.25
CA SER A 366 31.37 8.72 -2.33
C SER A 366 32.53 7.76 -2.12
N GLN A 367 32.27 6.44 -2.13
CA GLN A 367 33.29 5.39 -2.05
C GLN A 367 34.08 5.22 -3.37
N GLY A 368 33.70 5.92 -4.44
CA GLY A 368 34.36 5.88 -5.74
C GLY A 368 33.95 4.72 -6.63
N GLU A 369 32.82 4.07 -6.34
CA GLU A 369 32.30 2.98 -7.17
C GLU A 369 31.66 3.48 -8.47
N PHE A 370 31.06 4.68 -8.43
CA PHE A 370 30.48 5.36 -9.58
C PHE A 370 31.23 6.67 -9.85
N THR A 371 31.27 7.08 -11.11
CA THR A 371 31.86 8.36 -11.51
C THR A 371 31.00 9.52 -11.00
N THR A 372 31.65 10.53 -10.43
CA THR A 372 30.98 11.76 -9.99
C THR A 372 30.44 12.57 -11.18
N GLU A 373 29.46 13.45 -10.95
CA GLU A 373 29.01 14.40 -11.97
C GLU A 373 30.16 15.26 -12.52
N ALA A 374 31.12 15.61 -11.66
CA ALA A 374 32.36 16.29 -12.04
C ALA A 374 33.16 15.54 -13.12
N GLU A 375 33.42 14.25 -12.85
CA GLU A 375 34.18 13.35 -13.73
C GLU A 375 33.40 13.08 -15.02
N ARG A 376 32.07 12.95 -14.95
CA ARG A 376 31.18 12.79 -16.12
C ARG A 376 31.22 14.03 -17.02
N ASN A 377 31.01 15.21 -16.45
CA ASN A 377 31.02 16.48 -17.19
C ASN A 377 32.40 16.79 -17.78
N ALA A 378 33.49 16.40 -17.13
CA ALA A 378 34.83 16.50 -17.70
C ALA A 378 34.99 15.60 -18.93
N LYS A 379 34.52 14.35 -18.86
CA LYS A 379 34.53 13.41 -19.97
C LYS A 379 33.63 13.86 -21.13
N GLU A 380 32.43 14.37 -20.85
CA GLU A 380 31.55 14.95 -21.87
C GLU A 380 32.18 16.18 -22.54
N ARG A 381 32.91 17.02 -21.78
CA ARG A 381 33.68 18.14 -22.36
C ARG A 381 34.82 17.65 -23.24
N GLU A 382 35.50 16.57 -22.87
CA GLU A 382 36.55 15.95 -23.68
C GLU A 382 35.97 15.31 -24.97
N GLU A 383 34.85 14.60 -24.88
CA GLU A 383 34.14 13.99 -26.02
C GLU A 383 33.49 15.06 -26.93
N ALA A 384 32.91 16.11 -26.34
CA ALA A 384 32.39 17.27 -27.06
C ALA A 384 33.52 18.08 -27.73
N ASN A 385 34.71 18.16 -27.13
CA ASN A 385 35.88 18.77 -27.75
C ASN A 385 36.50 17.89 -28.84
N ALA A 386 36.41 16.56 -28.72
CA ALA A 386 36.81 15.62 -29.77
C ALA A 386 35.86 15.66 -30.99
N THR A 387 34.59 15.99 -30.79
CA THR A 387 33.58 16.14 -31.85
C THR A 387 33.46 17.57 -32.39
N ARG A 388 33.81 18.61 -31.60
CA ARG A 388 33.84 20.04 -31.99
C ARG A 388 35.10 20.40 -32.80
N SER A 389 35.33 19.73 -33.93
CA SER A 389 36.07 20.38 -35.02
C SER A 389 35.09 21.11 -35.96
N ALA A 390 35.36 22.42 -36.14
CA ALA A 390 34.87 23.33 -37.18
C ALA A 390 33.67 24.28 -36.93
N LEU A 391 32.43 23.89 -36.62
CA LEU A 391 31.30 24.76 -37.04
C LEU A 391 30.59 25.68 -36.01
N LEU A 392 30.60 25.41 -34.69
CA LEU A 392 29.67 26.13 -33.78
C LEU A 392 30.33 26.75 -32.54
N ARG A 393 31.44 27.49 -32.75
CA ARG A 393 32.06 28.32 -31.69
C ARG A 393 31.40 29.70 -31.50
N ARG A 394 30.30 30.01 -32.20
CA ARG A 394 29.79 31.38 -32.37
C ARG A 394 28.51 31.72 -31.59
N PHE A 395 27.87 30.78 -30.90
CA PHE A 395 26.63 31.06 -30.17
C PHE A 395 26.54 30.27 -28.85
N GLU A 396 27.02 30.83 -27.73
CA GLU A 396 26.66 30.35 -26.39
C GLU A 396 26.94 31.43 -25.32
N PRO A 397 25.91 32.18 -24.85
CA PRO A 397 26.05 32.88 -23.56
C PRO A 397 24.86 32.77 -22.56
N ILE A 398 23.82 31.95 -22.79
CA ILE A 398 22.66 31.90 -21.86
C ILE A 398 22.44 30.53 -21.20
N ALA A 399 22.73 29.42 -21.90
CA ALA A 399 22.67 28.07 -21.31
C ALA A 399 23.69 27.87 -20.18
N ASN A 400 24.84 28.56 -20.27
CA ASN A 400 25.92 28.47 -19.29
C ASN A 400 25.52 29.04 -17.92
N TRP A 401 24.63 30.03 -17.87
CA TRP A 401 24.22 30.67 -16.61
C TRP A 401 23.31 29.78 -15.75
N VAL A 402 22.39 29.06 -16.38
CA VAL A 402 21.51 28.09 -15.70
C VAL A 402 22.30 26.85 -15.24
N TYR A 403 23.28 26.42 -16.04
CA TYR A 403 24.21 25.36 -15.64
C TYR A 403 25.12 25.78 -14.46
N THR A 404 25.67 27.00 -14.43
CA THR A 404 26.63 27.40 -13.38
C THR A 404 26.07 27.48 -11.95
N LEU A 405 24.76 27.59 -11.76
CA LEU A 405 24.14 27.72 -10.43
C LEU A 405 23.79 26.38 -9.77
N PHE A 406 23.60 25.31 -10.56
CA PHE A 406 23.29 23.95 -10.07
C PHE A 406 24.41 22.93 -10.36
N ASN A 407 25.47 23.29 -11.09
CA ASN A 407 26.49 22.37 -11.61
C ASN A 407 27.90 22.63 -11.05
N GLN A 408 28.03 22.90 -9.74
CA GLN A 408 29.36 22.76 -9.14
C GLN A 408 29.70 21.27 -9.09
N PRO A 409 30.87 20.85 -9.61
CA PRO A 409 31.30 19.46 -9.52
C PRO A 409 31.28 19.01 -8.06
N MET A 410 30.30 18.18 -7.70
CA MET A 410 30.20 17.63 -6.36
C MET A 410 31.38 16.68 -6.14
N ASP A 411 32.16 16.97 -5.11
CA ASP A 411 33.22 16.08 -4.67
C ASP A 411 32.62 14.88 -3.90
N ARG A 412 33.48 13.89 -3.61
CA ARG A 412 33.04 12.66 -2.95
C ARG A 412 32.52 12.91 -1.54
N GLU A 413 33.05 13.92 -0.86
CA GLU A 413 32.59 14.34 0.47
C GLU A 413 31.15 14.88 0.40
N THR A 414 30.83 15.69 -0.60
CA THR A 414 29.47 16.17 -0.86
C THR A 414 28.50 15.02 -1.12
N TYR A 415 28.89 14.00 -1.90
CA TYR A 415 28.07 12.80 -2.09
C TYR A 415 27.84 12.02 -0.79
N ARG A 416 28.83 11.97 0.13
CA ARG A 416 28.64 11.34 1.45
C ARG A 416 27.63 12.11 2.29
N MET A 417 27.72 13.45 2.32
CA MET A 417 26.74 14.29 3.02
C MET A 417 25.32 14.09 2.47
N LEU A 418 25.16 14.13 1.14
CA LEU A 418 23.87 13.86 0.51
C LEU A 418 23.33 12.47 0.87
N ALA A 419 24.18 11.45 0.91
CA ALA A 419 23.74 10.13 1.33
C ALA A 419 23.17 10.14 2.76
N MET A 420 23.82 10.84 3.69
CA MET A 420 23.33 10.98 5.08
C MET A 420 21.98 11.70 5.14
N ASP A 421 21.81 12.81 4.41
CA ASP A 421 20.54 13.55 4.35
C ASP A 421 19.39 12.67 3.82
N TRP A 422 19.66 11.89 2.76
CA TRP A 422 18.66 10.98 2.19
C TRP A 422 18.37 9.77 3.10
N TYR A 423 19.35 9.27 3.86
CA TYR A 423 19.11 8.24 4.88
C TYR A 423 18.27 8.77 6.03
N GLU A 424 18.52 10.00 6.50
CA GLU A 424 17.71 10.64 7.54
C GLU A 424 16.26 10.78 7.08
N LEU A 425 16.02 11.31 5.87
CA LEU A 425 14.68 11.42 5.30
C LEU A 425 13.99 10.06 5.14
N ALA A 426 14.72 9.03 4.70
CA ALA A 426 14.17 7.68 4.59
C ALA A 426 13.81 7.08 5.96
N PHE A 427 14.61 7.36 6.98
CA PHE A 427 14.40 6.90 8.35
C PHE A 427 13.22 7.58 9.04
N ASP A 428 13.04 8.89 8.82
CA ASP A 428 11.87 9.63 9.28
C ASP A 428 10.59 9.09 8.68
N LYS A 429 10.64 8.68 7.42
CA LYS A 429 9.55 7.98 6.72
C LYS A 429 9.40 6.50 7.09
N GLY A 430 10.13 6.01 8.08
CA GLY A 430 9.97 4.68 8.67
C GLY A 430 10.86 3.58 8.09
N ASN A 431 11.91 3.91 7.31
CA ASN A 431 12.87 2.92 6.84
C ASN A 431 13.94 2.63 7.91
N SER A 432 13.80 1.52 8.63
CA SER A 432 14.78 1.10 9.64
C SER A 432 16.15 0.70 9.09
N GLU A 433 16.25 0.28 7.82
CA GLU A 433 17.55 0.02 7.16
C GLU A 433 18.36 1.31 7.05
N ALA A 434 17.68 2.41 6.67
CA ALA A 434 18.29 3.74 6.60
C ALA A 434 18.78 4.22 7.98
N GLY A 435 17.96 4.06 9.03
CA GLY A 435 18.33 4.43 10.40
C GLY A 435 19.55 3.66 10.91
N TYR A 436 19.63 2.36 10.62
CA TYR A 436 20.78 1.54 10.98
C TYR A 436 22.05 1.97 10.24
N ILE A 437 21.96 2.28 8.93
CA ILE A 437 23.09 2.82 8.17
C ILE A 437 23.53 4.17 8.72
N LEU A 438 22.60 5.09 8.94
CA LEU A 438 22.89 6.43 9.47
C LEU A 438 23.60 6.36 10.84
N ALA A 439 23.16 5.46 11.71
CA ALA A 439 23.82 5.21 12.99
C ALA A 439 25.26 4.71 12.83
N MET A 440 25.54 3.84 11.85
CA MET A 440 26.90 3.40 11.54
C MET A 440 27.75 4.50 10.91
N LEU A 441 27.20 5.35 10.05
CA LEU A 441 27.92 6.49 9.47
C LEU A 441 28.36 7.48 10.55
N PHE A 442 27.47 7.84 11.49
CA PHE A 442 27.87 8.66 12.64
C PHE A 442 28.96 8.02 13.49
N ARG A 443 28.96 6.69 13.59
CA ARG A 443 30.01 5.95 14.30
C ARG A 443 31.35 6.01 13.57
N GLU A 444 31.33 5.85 12.24
CA GLU A 444 32.52 6.00 11.38
C GLU A 444 33.12 7.41 11.52
N ASP A 445 32.27 8.43 11.63
CA ASP A 445 32.68 9.83 11.80
C ASP A 445 33.12 10.15 13.26
N GLY A 446 33.12 9.15 14.16
CA GLY A 446 33.49 9.31 15.58
C GLY A 446 32.43 9.95 16.46
N ASN A 447 31.25 10.26 15.92
CA ASN A 447 30.11 10.83 16.64
C ASN A 447 29.30 9.74 17.35
N MET A 448 29.87 9.18 18.41
CA MET A 448 29.29 8.06 19.17
C MET A 448 27.94 8.40 19.81
N GLU A 449 27.75 9.65 20.27
CA GLU A 449 26.51 10.08 20.90
C GLU A 449 25.33 10.06 19.92
N LYS A 450 25.47 10.73 18.77
CA LYS A 450 24.44 10.72 17.72
C LYS A 450 24.22 9.32 17.16
N SER A 451 25.30 8.57 16.95
CA SER A 451 25.24 7.18 16.51
C SER A 451 24.35 6.34 17.45
N ARG A 452 24.55 6.47 18.75
CA ARG A 452 23.78 5.74 19.77
C ARG A 452 22.32 6.16 19.82
N GLU A 453 22.03 7.45 19.70
CA GLU A 453 20.68 7.98 19.66
C GLU A 453 19.89 7.41 18.48
N VAL A 454 20.45 7.53 17.27
CA VAL A 454 19.82 7.01 16.04
C VAL A 454 19.67 5.49 16.10
N TYR A 455 20.65 4.76 16.64
CA TYR A 455 20.55 3.31 16.82
C TYR A 455 19.41 2.91 17.76
N LYS A 456 19.27 3.59 18.91
CA LYS A 456 18.17 3.34 19.86
C LYS A 456 16.81 3.62 19.21
N LEU A 457 16.66 4.75 18.55
CA LEU A 457 15.41 5.11 17.85
C LEU A 457 15.09 4.09 16.74
N THR A 458 16.10 3.61 16.02
CA THR A 458 15.95 2.53 15.03
C THR A 458 15.51 1.22 15.68
N ALA A 459 16.06 0.88 16.85
CA ALA A 459 15.68 -0.32 17.59
C ALA A 459 14.23 -0.25 18.10
N GLU A 460 13.77 0.92 18.54
CA GLU A 460 12.36 1.17 18.91
C GLU A 460 11.40 1.02 17.73
N LYS A 461 11.80 1.52 16.54
CA LYS A 461 11.05 1.32 15.29
C LYS A 461 11.18 -0.11 14.72
N GLY A 462 12.10 -0.90 15.25
CA GLY A 462 12.41 -2.27 14.82
C GLY A 462 13.63 -2.34 13.90
N LEU A 463 14.66 -3.08 14.33
CA LEU A 463 15.91 -3.25 13.58
C LEU A 463 15.72 -3.95 12.22
N PRO A 464 16.64 -3.72 11.26
CA PRO A 464 16.60 -4.36 9.93
C PRO A 464 16.47 -5.88 9.99
N THR A 465 15.44 -6.43 9.35
CA THR A 465 15.20 -7.88 9.27
C THR A 465 16.10 -8.58 8.26
N SER A 466 16.70 -7.82 7.34
CA SER A 466 17.66 -8.28 6.33
C SER A 466 19.01 -8.70 6.94
N LEU A 467 19.30 -8.22 8.16
CA LEU A 467 20.50 -8.57 8.92
C LEU A 467 20.31 -9.83 9.76
N SER A 468 21.40 -10.57 9.98
CA SER A 468 21.35 -11.76 10.83
C SER A 468 21.18 -11.37 12.30
N LYS A 469 20.38 -12.13 13.06
CA LYS A 469 20.22 -11.92 14.51
C LYS A 469 21.56 -11.90 15.25
N LYS A 470 22.50 -12.77 14.85
CA LYS A 470 23.85 -12.83 15.43
C LYS A 470 24.62 -11.52 15.18
N GLY A 471 24.58 -11.00 13.96
CA GLY A 471 25.24 -9.73 13.62
C GLY A 471 24.66 -8.54 14.37
N LEU A 472 23.33 -8.49 14.55
CA LEU A 472 22.68 -7.44 15.35
C LEU A 472 23.06 -7.52 16.84
N VAL A 473 23.18 -8.73 17.40
CA VAL A 473 23.62 -8.94 18.78
C VAL A 473 25.07 -8.51 18.95
N GLU A 474 25.96 -8.95 18.07
CA GLU A 474 27.38 -8.55 18.12
C GLU A 474 27.53 -7.04 17.98
N MET A 475 26.79 -6.42 17.06
CA MET A 475 26.81 -4.98 16.87
C MET A 475 26.32 -4.23 18.12
N ARG A 476 25.25 -4.70 18.76
CA ARG A 476 24.75 -4.14 20.02
C ARG A 476 25.80 -4.24 21.13
N ASP A 477 26.43 -5.41 21.27
CA ASP A 477 27.36 -5.69 22.39
C ASP A 477 28.67 -4.92 22.23
N LYS A 478 29.11 -4.66 20.99
CA LYS A 478 30.34 -3.94 20.66
C LYS A 478 30.11 -2.51 20.16
N TRP A 479 28.92 -1.94 20.37
CA TRP A 479 28.56 -0.64 19.78
C TRP A 479 29.54 0.46 20.21
N GLU A 480 29.89 0.49 21.50
CA GLU A 480 30.77 1.48 22.14
C GLU A 480 32.28 1.20 21.92
N ASP A 481 32.64 0.04 21.36
CA ASP A 481 34.05 -0.32 21.15
C ASP A 481 34.59 0.35 19.88
N GLN A 482 35.29 1.48 20.01
CA GLN A 482 35.85 2.23 18.88
C GLN A 482 36.81 1.40 18.00
N THR A 483 37.39 0.32 18.51
CA THR A 483 38.29 -0.56 17.74
C THR A 483 37.53 -1.55 16.87
N PHE A 484 36.26 -1.82 17.19
CA PHE A 484 35.39 -2.66 16.39
C PHE A 484 34.94 -1.91 15.14
N ASN A 485 35.35 -2.36 13.96
CA ASN A 485 34.90 -1.77 12.69
C ASN A 485 34.24 -2.86 11.81
N PRO A 486 32.92 -3.05 11.90
CA PRO A 486 32.22 -4.05 11.10
C PRO A 486 32.02 -3.62 9.63
N GLY A 487 32.22 -2.34 9.32
CA GLY A 487 31.82 -1.72 8.04
C GLY A 487 30.30 -1.77 7.81
N LEU A 488 29.84 -1.11 6.74
CA LEU A 488 28.43 -1.19 6.35
C LEU A 488 28.12 -2.57 5.71
N PRO A 489 27.06 -3.27 6.15
CA PRO A 489 26.70 -4.55 5.56
C PRO A 489 26.31 -4.41 4.08
N PRO A 490 26.94 -5.17 3.14
CA PRO A 490 26.66 -5.04 1.71
C PRO A 490 25.19 -5.29 1.33
N LYS A 491 24.48 -6.09 2.12
CA LYS A 491 23.04 -6.35 1.93
C LYS A 491 22.18 -5.10 2.05
N LEU A 492 22.64 -4.11 2.80
CA LEU A 492 21.93 -2.85 2.98
C LEU A 492 22.26 -1.82 1.91
N LEU A 493 23.38 -1.98 1.18
CA LEU A 493 23.87 -1.05 0.15
C LEU A 493 23.35 -1.38 -1.28
N ARG A 494 22.19 -2.02 -1.35
CA ARG A 494 21.55 -2.46 -2.61
C ARG A 494 20.89 -1.30 -3.35
N LEU A 495 21.03 -1.27 -4.67
CA LEU A 495 20.32 -0.34 -5.55
C LEU A 495 18.96 -0.89 -6.03
N ALA A 496 18.64 -2.14 -5.65
CA ALA A 496 17.43 -2.88 -6.01
C ALA A 496 16.96 -3.77 -4.85
#